data_AF-A0AA36HEA9-F1
#
_entry.id   AF-A0AA36HEA9-F1
#
_cell.length_a   1.000
_cell.length_b   1.000
_cell.length_c   1.000
_cell.angle_alpha   90.00
_cell.angle_beta   90.00
_cell.angle_gamma   90.00
#
_symmetry.space_group_name_H-M   'P 1'
#
loop_
_entity.id
_entity.type
_entity.pdbx_description
1 polymer ?
#
loop_
_entity_poly.entity_id
_entity_poly.type
_entity_poly.pdbx_seq_one_letter_code
_entity_poly.pdbx_strand_id
1 'polypeptide(L)'
;MDSRCNVAYSGMTRCPVHLDFHRSREIVGSDSVVLLFVMNKPSRLEQKAQSCIDKGEYYEAHQVYRTLYFRMTQQEKYVELLDVLHSGCKKMAEVNQFLGSIDLAELYAETLMKGKIEASEKILDQIAEMIEQFLNPSFRLPSPDAHTKFISTCVKWSQSVAKKRRERKHGLSDLHYVIAKAYINHGNYANARNHMLFADRPEEFASVLKRMSEESGCKTSESELFCAMSVFQLLAMHRVQTSSKLLAAYMSSLDTTAQSTDSRHEILNFLRLLCNALTLHDENLFDHIVGVYRPHLDSDPSYYSYIDRIGHIFFGRPVSRKNDPFGGLFGNILKGVLGERKEEEDDIFSDSDFEPNATGGARSEEDAYETAEESDIADTPQKETPKRLAVDNFDDLD
;
A
#
# COMPACT_ATOMS: atom_id res chain seq x y z
N MET A 1 10.95 -35.09 -12.91
CA MET A 1 12.06 -34.61 -12.06
C MET A 1 12.34 -33.18 -12.45
N ASP A 2 12.38 -32.31 -11.44
CA ASP A 2 12.40 -30.85 -11.46
C ASP A 2 13.15 -30.17 -12.62
N SER A 3 12.58 -29.07 -13.12
CA SER A 3 13.33 -28.01 -13.78
C SER A 3 12.67 -26.66 -13.46
N ARG A 4 13.14 -26.07 -12.36
CA ARG A 4 12.84 -24.68 -11.95
C ARG A 4 13.54 -23.73 -12.92
N CYS A 5 12.80 -22.86 -13.58
CA CYS A 5 13.36 -21.73 -14.31
C CYS A 5 13.80 -20.66 -13.30
N ASN A 6 15.09 -20.67 -12.96
CA ASN A 6 15.81 -19.52 -12.43
C ASN A 6 16.43 -18.79 -13.63
N VAL A 7 15.96 -17.59 -13.96
CA VAL A 7 16.63 -16.75 -14.97
C VAL A 7 17.15 -15.50 -14.27
N ALA A 8 18.48 -15.43 -14.20
CA ALA A 8 19.26 -14.28 -13.75
C ALA A 8 19.29 -13.21 -14.87
N TYR A 9 19.09 -11.95 -14.50
CA TYR A 9 19.20 -10.81 -15.42
C TYR A 9 20.59 -10.17 -15.37
N SER A 10 21.25 -10.08 -16.52
CA SER A 10 22.39 -9.18 -16.73
C SER A 10 22.37 -8.60 -18.15
N GLY A 11 22.41 -7.26 -18.22
CA GLY A 11 22.98 -6.46 -19.33
C GLY A 11 22.20 -6.37 -20.64
N MET A 12 21.65 -5.19 -20.97
CA MET A 12 22.24 -4.25 -21.95
C MET A 12 21.30 -3.07 -22.32
N THR A 13 21.85 -1.87 -22.14
CA THR A 13 21.75 -0.61 -22.93
C THR A 13 20.42 -0.12 -23.51
N ARG A 14 19.93 1.01 -22.95
CA ARG A 14 18.83 1.87 -23.43
C ARG A 14 19.24 2.77 -24.60
N CYS A 15 18.33 2.99 -25.55
CA CYS A 15 18.25 4.18 -26.40
C CYS A 15 17.12 5.10 -25.88
N PRO A 16 17.28 6.43 -25.83
CA PRO A 16 16.23 7.33 -25.37
C PRO A 16 15.36 7.83 -26.53
N VAL A 17 14.04 7.72 -26.38
CA VAL A 17 13.07 8.43 -27.23
C VAL A 17 12.51 9.60 -26.42
N HIS A 18 12.84 10.81 -26.89
CA HIS A 18 12.34 12.09 -26.39
C HIS A 18 10.85 12.22 -26.71
N LEU A 19 10.03 12.53 -25.71
CA LEU A 19 8.64 12.97 -25.90
C LEU A 19 8.48 14.34 -25.24
N ASP A 20 8.52 15.38 -26.07
CA ASP A 20 8.24 16.76 -25.70
C ASP A 20 6.73 16.95 -25.51
N PHE A 21 6.31 17.38 -24.32
CA PHE A 21 4.95 17.87 -24.09
C PHE A 21 4.96 19.40 -24.00
N HIS A 22 4.48 20.03 -25.06
CA HIS A 22 4.33 21.47 -25.15
C HIS A 22 3.07 21.96 -24.40
N ARG A 23 3.35 22.87 -23.47
CA ARG A 23 2.50 23.86 -22.79
C ARG A 23 1.24 24.32 -23.55
N SER A 24 0.10 24.36 -22.86
CA SER A 24 -1.00 25.30 -23.16
C SER A 24 -1.44 25.97 -21.86
N ARG A 25 -1.28 27.30 -21.78
CA ARG A 25 -1.78 28.17 -20.72
C ARG A 25 -3.10 28.76 -21.21
N GLU A 26 -4.21 28.43 -20.55
CA GLU A 26 -5.42 29.23 -20.62
C GLU A 26 -5.55 30.09 -19.36
N ILE A 27 -5.85 31.36 -19.60
CA ILE A 27 -6.08 32.40 -18.60
C ILE A 27 -7.58 32.50 -18.42
N VAL A 28 -8.09 32.16 -17.23
CA VAL A 28 -9.41 32.59 -16.77
C VAL A 28 -9.29 33.02 -15.32
N GLY A 29 -9.60 34.28 -15.05
CA GLY A 29 -9.59 34.86 -13.71
C GLY A 29 -10.93 34.71 -13.01
N SER A 30 -10.87 34.46 -11.70
CA SER A 30 -11.64 35.17 -10.66
C SER A 30 -11.33 34.53 -9.31
N ASP A 31 -10.92 35.37 -8.36
CA ASP A 31 -10.88 35.18 -6.91
C ASP A 31 -10.61 33.78 -6.38
N SER A 32 -9.33 33.43 -6.28
CA SER A 32 -8.88 32.36 -5.41
C SER A 32 -7.68 32.83 -4.60
N VAL A 33 -7.87 32.76 -3.29
CA VAL A 33 -6.91 33.08 -2.24
C VAL A 33 -5.53 32.55 -2.63
N VAL A 34 -4.62 33.44 -3.00
CA VAL A 34 -3.21 33.13 -3.17
C VAL A 34 -2.70 32.75 -1.79
N LEU A 35 -2.61 31.44 -1.52
CA LEU A 35 -1.85 30.92 -0.40
C LEU A 35 -0.39 31.27 -0.70
N LEU A 36 0.05 32.42 -0.21
CA LEU A 36 1.44 32.84 -0.21
C LEU A 36 2.24 31.73 0.47
N PHE A 37 2.92 30.91 -0.32
CA PHE A 37 3.92 29.97 0.14
C PHE A 37 5.06 30.81 0.74
N VAL A 38 5.00 31.05 2.04
CA VAL A 38 6.09 31.69 2.77
C VAL A 38 7.23 30.68 2.77
N MET A 39 8.18 30.83 1.84
CA MET A 39 9.47 30.15 1.95
C MET A 39 10.15 30.71 3.20
N ASN A 40 10.06 29.96 4.29
CA ASN A 40 10.74 30.32 5.53
C ASN A 40 12.24 30.46 5.26
N LYS A 41 12.85 31.50 5.82
CA LYS A 41 14.30 31.68 5.72
C LYS A 41 14.99 30.46 6.33
N PRO A 42 16.02 29.90 5.68
CA PRO A 42 16.70 28.72 6.17
C PRO A 42 17.26 28.97 7.57
N SER A 43 17.02 28.02 8.47
CA SER A 43 17.48 28.15 9.85
C SER A 43 19.02 28.23 9.91
N ARG A 44 19.58 28.77 11.01
CA ARG A 44 21.04 28.80 11.22
C ARG A 44 21.68 27.40 11.09
N LEU A 45 20.94 26.36 11.47
CA LEU A 45 21.40 24.98 11.38
C LEU A 45 21.34 24.45 9.95
N GLU A 46 20.34 24.79 9.15
CA GLU A 46 20.33 24.47 7.72
C GLU A 46 21.47 25.17 6.97
N GLN A 47 21.74 26.44 7.29
CA GLN A 47 22.89 27.16 6.74
C GLN A 47 24.22 26.49 7.13
N LYS A 48 24.33 26.01 8.38
CA LYS A 48 25.48 25.24 8.84
C LYS A 48 25.61 23.91 8.07
N ALA A 49 24.51 23.17 7.90
CA ALA A 49 24.50 21.92 7.14
C ALA A 49 24.97 22.16 5.70
N GLN A 50 24.45 23.21 5.04
CA GLN A 50 24.90 23.61 3.71
C GLN A 50 26.39 23.95 3.68
N SER A 51 26.87 24.75 4.65
CA SER A 51 28.29 25.10 4.72
C SER A 51 29.19 23.87 4.91
N CYS A 52 28.76 22.86 5.66
CA CYS A 52 29.51 21.60 5.80
C CYS A 52 29.54 20.83 4.47
N ILE A 53 28.43 20.77 3.74
CA ILE A 53 28.38 20.18 2.39
C ILE A 53 29.35 20.88 1.45
N ASP A 54 29.32 22.22 1.41
CA ASP A 54 30.17 23.02 0.52
C ASP A 54 31.67 22.85 0.81
N LYS A 55 32.02 22.49 2.05
CA LYS A 55 33.40 22.20 2.50
C LYS A 55 33.82 20.74 2.32
N GLY A 56 32.91 19.85 1.94
CA GLY A 56 33.15 18.40 1.90
C GLY A 56 33.12 17.70 3.27
N GLU A 57 32.64 18.38 4.32
CA GLU A 57 32.43 17.87 5.68
C GLU A 57 31.09 17.10 5.75
N TYR A 58 30.95 16.04 4.95
CA TYR A 58 29.65 15.40 4.73
C TYR A 58 29.11 14.66 5.96
N TYR A 59 29.99 14.05 6.75
CA TYR A 59 29.59 13.40 8.00
C TYR A 59 29.01 14.44 8.98
N GLU A 60 29.67 15.58 9.11
CA GLU A 60 29.23 16.70 9.93
C GLU A 60 27.89 17.25 9.43
N ALA A 61 27.72 17.41 8.11
CA ALA A 61 26.45 17.81 7.52
C ALA A 61 25.31 16.83 7.89
N HIS A 62 25.55 15.52 7.78
CA HIS A 62 24.60 14.50 8.18
C HIS A 62 24.22 14.60 9.67
N GLN A 63 25.21 14.75 10.55
CA GLN A 63 24.96 14.92 11.99
C GLN A 63 24.18 16.21 12.32
N VAL A 64 24.38 17.28 11.55
CA VAL A 64 23.58 18.51 11.69
C VAL A 64 22.11 18.24 11.32
N TYR A 65 21.83 17.50 10.24
CA TYR A 65 20.45 17.11 9.90
C TYR A 65 19.81 16.22 10.97
N ARG A 66 20.54 15.24 11.52
CA ARG A 66 20.05 14.41 12.64
C ARG A 66 19.76 15.27 13.89
N THR A 67 20.60 16.25 14.17
CA THR A 67 20.38 17.21 15.27
C THR A 67 19.12 18.05 15.03
N LEU A 68 18.90 18.52 13.79
CA LEU A 68 17.68 19.22 13.37
C LEU A 68 16.45 18.34 13.60
N TYR A 69 16.50 17.07 13.21
CA TYR A 69 15.42 16.10 13.44
C TYR A 69 15.03 16.01 14.92
N PHE A 70 15.97 15.73 15.82
CA PHE A 70 15.66 15.58 17.25
C PHE A 70 15.11 16.88 17.84
N ARG A 71 15.73 18.02 17.50
CA ARG A 71 15.31 19.33 17.99
C ARG A 71 13.91 19.71 17.52
N MET A 72 13.63 19.59 16.22
CA MET A 72 12.34 19.99 15.65
C MET A 72 11.22 19.01 16.04
N THR A 73 11.54 17.72 16.19
CA THR A 73 10.61 16.72 16.74
C THR A 73 10.20 17.07 18.18
N GLN A 74 11.16 17.48 19.03
CA GLN A 74 10.87 17.91 20.41
C GLN A 74 10.04 19.21 20.45
N GLN A 75 10.16 20.04 19.42
CA GLN A 75 9.37 21.27 19.27
C GLN A 75 8.04 21.02 18.53
N GLU A 76 7.72 19.77 18.19
CA GLU A 76 6.52 19.36 17.44
C GLU A 76 6.37 20.07 16.07
N LYS A 77 7.49 20.53 15.50
CA LYS A 77 7.55 21.20 14.19
C LYS A 77 7.61 20.20 13.04
N TYR A 78 6.68 19.26 13.00
CA TYR A 78 6.76 18.11 12.09
C TYR A 78 6.66 18.52 10.61
N VAL A 79 5.75 19.42 10.25
CA VAL A 79 5.54 19.84 8.85
C VAL A 79 6.77 20.58 8.30
N GLU A 80 7.34 21.51 9.06
CA GLU A 80 8.60 22.19 8.68
C GLU A 80 9.76 21.20 8.56
N LEU A 81 9.81 20.20 9.47
CA LEU A 81 10.85 19.19 9.49
C LEU A 81 10.81 18.28 8.25
N LEU A 82 9.63 17.96 7.70
CA LEU A 82 9.51 17.19 6.46
C LEU A 82 10.28 17.87 5.30
N ASP A 83 10.13 19.18 5.14
CA ASP A 83 10.82 19.93 4.08
C ASP A 83 12.34 19.94 4.27
N VAL A 84 12.79 20.08 5.52
CA VAL A 84 14.21 20.04 5.89
C VAL A 84 14.82 18.67 5.58
N LEU A 85 14.13 17.58 5.96
CA LEU A 85 14.60 16.21 5.75
C LEU A 85 14.58 15.82 4.28
N HIS A 86 13.50 16.17 3.55
CA HIS A 86 13.41 15.94 2.11
C HIS A 86 14.54 16.66 1.36
N SER A 87 14.76 17.95 1.67
CA SER A 87 15.87 18.70 1.08
C SER A 87 17.23 18.11 1.45
N GLY A 88 17.40 17.67 2.70
CA GLY A 88 18.62 17.03 3.17
C GLY A 88 18.90 15.71 2.45
N CYS A 89 17.89 14.85 2.29
CA CYS A 89 17.96 13.59 1.55
C CYS A 89 18.52 13.81 0.14
N LYS A 90 17.95 14.78 -0.58
CA LYS A 90 18.38 15.14 -1.94
C LYS A 90 19.82 15.64 -1.98
N LYS A 91 20.17 16.60 -1.12
CA LYS A 91 21.52 17.18 -1.07
C LYS A 91 22.59 16.15 -0.73
N MET A 92 22.31 15.23 0.20
CA MET A 92 23.24 14.16 0.56
C MET A 92 23.47 13.20 -0.63
N ALA A 93 22.43 12.89 -1.39
CA ALA A 93 22.55 12.08 -2.60
C ALA A 93 23.35 12.77 -3.71
N GLU A 94 23.18 14.08 -3.92
CA GLU A 94 23.92 14.88 -4.91
C GLU A 94 25.44 14.85 -4.67
N VAL A 95 25.87 14.72 -3.42
CA VAL A 95 27.30 14.55 -3.04
C VAL A 95 27.71 13.09 -2.83
N ASN A 96 26.93 12.14 -3.37
CA ASN A 96 27.16 10.69 -3.32
C ASN A 96 27.20 10.08 -1.91
N GLN A 97 26.57 10.73 -0.93
CA GLN A 97 26.45 10.23 0.44
C GLN A 97 25.14 9.46 0.61
N PHE A 98 25.05 8.33 -0.09
CA PHE A 98 23.82 7.53 -0.24
C PHE A 98 23.27 7.00 1.09
N LEU A 99 24.14 6.51 1.99
CA LEU A 99 23.70 6.03 3.31
C LEU A 99 23.09 7.16 4.16
N GLY A 100 23.70 8.35 4.13
CA GLY A 100 23.16 9.53 4.80
C GLY A 100 21.82 9.97 4.19
N SER A 101 21.69 9.90 2.87
CA SER A 101 20.44 10.17 2.16
C SER A 101 19.31 9.22 2.60
N ILE A 102 19.55 7.90 2.63
CA ILE A 102 18.57 6.90 3.09
C ILE A 102 18.19 7.14 4.57
N ASP A 103 19.17 7.38 5.45
CA ASP A 103 18.89 7.66 6.86
C ASP A 103 17.97 8.89 7.01
N LEU A 104 18.19 9.96 6.25
CA LEU A 104 17.31 11.13 6.29
C LEU A 104 15.90 10.85 5.76
N ALA A 105 15.75 9.99 4.75
CA ALA A 105 14.44 9.54 4.29
C ALA A 105 13.73 8.66 5.33
N GLU A 106 14.45 7.79 6.04
CA GLU A 106 13.87 7.04 7.16
C GLU A 106 13.39 7.98 8.27
N LEU A 107 14.18 9.00 8.63
CA LEU A 107 13.75 10.02 9.58
C LEU A 107 12.52 10.80 9.08
N TYR A 108 12.41 11.05 7.78
CA TYR A 108 11.22 11.67 7.18
C TYR A 108 9.97 10.81 7.41
N ALA A 109 10.06 9.49 7.13
CA ALA A 109 8.96 8.56 7.36
C ALA A 109 8.59 8.43 8.85
N GLU A 110 9.59 8.47 9.75
CA GLU A 110 9.35 8.53 11.19
C GLU A 110 8.66 9.84 11.62
N THR A 111 9.02 10.98 11.02
CA THR A 111 8.38 12.27 11.29
C THR A 111 6.90 12.24 10.88
N LEU A 112 6.57 11.64 9.73
CA LEU A 112 5.18 11.43 9.31
C LEU A 112 4.37 10.63 10.35
N MET A 113 4.93 9.52 10.85
CA MET A 113 4.32 8.70 11.91
C MET A 113 4.13 9.48 13.21
N LYS A 114 5.17 10.15 13.70
CA LYS A 114 5.14 10.88 14.97
C LYS A 114 4.16 12.05 14.95
N GLY A 115 4.14 12.79 13.85
CA GLY A 115 3.25 13.93 13.68
C GLY A 115 1.81 13.56 13.29
N LYS A 116 1.53 12.27 13.00
CA LYS A 116 0.25 11.80 12.45
C LYS A 116 -0.23 12.69 11.30
N ILE A 117 0.69 13.04 10.41
CA ILE A 117 0.44 14.03 9.35
C ILE A 117 -0.47 13.39 8.30
N GLU A 118 -1.60 14.02 8.02
CA GLU A 118 -2.52 13.59 6.96
C GLU A 118 -1.83 13.58 5.59
N ALA A 119 -2.23 12.65 4.72
CA ALA A 119 -1.70 12.59 3.38
C ALA A 119 -2.07 13.85 2.58
N SER A 120 -1.11 14.32 1.78
CA SER A 120 -1.30 15.42 0.82
C SER A 120 -0.50 15.12 -0.44
N GLU A 121 -0.88 15.75 -1.55
CA GLU A 121 -0.16 15.63 -2.84
C GLU A 121 1.34 15.92 -2.66
N LYS A 122 1.69 17.00 -1.95
CA LYS A 122 3.08 17.34 -1.62
C LYS A 122 3.84 16.22 -0.93
N ILE A 123 3.22 15.53 0.04
CA ILE A 123 3.88 14.44 0.77
C ILE A 123 4.07 13.23 -0.15
N LEU A 124 3.06 12.90 -0.96
CA LEU A 124 3.15 11.80 -1.92
C LEU A 124 4.23 12.06 -2.97
N ASP A 125 4.34 13.30 -3.46
CA ASP A 125 5.39 13.73 -4.39
C ASP A 125 6.78 13.61 -3.76
N GLN A 126 6.96 14.10 -2.54
CA GLN A 126 8.25 13.99 -1.82
C GLN A 126 8.65 12.52 -1.59
N ILE A 127 7.71 11.65 -1.25
CA ILE A 127 7.97 10.21 -1.13
C ILE A 127 8.36 9.63 -2.49
N ALA A 128 7.63 9.96 -3.56
CA ALA A 128 7.93 9.49 -4.91
C ALA A 128 9.34 9.93 -5.37
N GLU A 129 9.68 11.20 -5.18
CA GLU A 129 11.00 11.76 -5.51
C GLU A 129 12.14 11.01 -4.80
N MET A 130 11.99 10.72 -3.50
CA MET A 130 12.99 9.94 -2.75
C MET A 130 13.12 8.51 -3.28
N ILE A 131 12.01 7.84 -3.62
CA ILE A 131 12.06 6.48 -4.17
C ILE A 131 12.71 6.47 -5.54
N GLU A 132 12.34 7.38 -6.45
CA GLU A 132 12.98 7.49 -7.77
C GLU A 132 14.48 7.76 -7.65
N GLN A 133 14.89 8.59 -6.69
CA GLN A 133 16.28 8.82 -6.38
C GLN A 133 17.00 7.52 -5.96
N PHE A 134 16.40 6.69 -5.10
CA PHE A 134 17.00 5.42 -4.65
C PHE A 134 17.04 4.34 -5.73
N LEU A 135 16.12 4.38 -6.68
CA LEU A 135 16.06 3.45 -7.81
C LEU A 135 16.96 3.88 -8.97
N ASN A 136 17.51 5.09 -8.94
CA ASN A 136 18.43 5.56 -9.97
C ASN A 136 19.70 4.68 -9.98
N PRO A 137 20.12 4.13 -11.14
CA PRO A 137 21.33 3.31 -11.22
C PRO A 137 22.62 4.00 -10.74
N SER A 138 22.66 5.34 -10.74
CA SER A 138 23.76 6.12 -10.19
C SER A 138 23.77 6.16 -8.65
N PHE A 139 22.64 5.89 -8.00
CA PHE A 139 22.52 5.81 -6.55
C PHE A 139 22.98 4.43 -6.06
N ARG A 140 24.16 4.37 -5.42
CA ARG A 140 24.73 3.09 -4.97
C ARG A 140 24.18 2.69 -3.62
N LEU A 141 23.17 1.82 -3.65
CA LEU A 141 22.67 1.19 -2.43
C LEU A 141 23.70 0.21 -1.84
N PRO A 142 23.83 0.14 -0.50
CA PRO A 142 24.70 -0.85 0.15
C PRO A 142 24.20 -2.29 -0.03
N SER A 143 22.89 -2.46 -0.23
CA SER A 143 22.22 -3.71 -0.56
C SER A 143 20.96 -3.41 -1.38
N PRO A 144 20.43 -4.37 -2.18
CA PRO A 144 19.24 -4.15 -3.00
C PRO A 144 18.03 -3.62 -2.21
N ASP A 145 17.90 -4.04 -0.95
CA ASP A 145 16.74 -3.77 -0.09
C ASP A 145 16.97 -2.63 0.91
N ALA A 146 18.06 -1.87 0.79
CA ALA A 146 18.41 -0.83 1.76
C ALA A 146 17.34 0.27 1.90
N HIS A 147 16.51 0.49 0.89
CA HIS A 147 15.42 1.46 0.88
C HIS A 147 14.06 0.88 1.33
N THR A 148 13.97 -0.44 1.54
CA THR A 148 12.71 -1.14 1.88
C THR A 148 12.18 -0.72 3.25
N LYS A 149 13.06 -0.39 4.20
CA LYS A 149 12.63 0.12 5.51
C LYS A 149 11.92 1.47 5.39
N PHE A 150 12.42 2.37 4.55
CA PHE A 150 11.76 3.65 4.26
C PHE A 150 10.37 3.42 3.64
N ILE A 151 10.26 2.61 2.60
CA ILE A 151 8.98 2.31 1.93
C ILE A 151 7.98 1.69 2.90
N SER A 152 8.37 0.65 3.64
CA SER A 152 7.49 -0.02 4.61
C SER A 152 7.04 0.91 5.73
N THR A 153 7.87 1.86 6.15
CA THR A 153 7.49 2.88 7.15
C THR A 153 6.49 3.88 6.57
N CYS A 154 6.64 4.28 5.31
CA CYS A 154 5.64 5.11 4.61
C CYS A 154 4.30 4.38 4.47
N VAL A 155 4.31 3.08 4.13
CA VAL A 155 3.08 2.27 4.07
C VAL A 155 2.40 2.22 5.45
N LYS A 156 3.15 1.95 6.52
CA LYS A 156 2.62 1.97 7.90
C LYS A 156 2.07 3.34 8.30
N TRP A 157 2.73 4.43 7.90
CA TRP A 157 2.20 5.77 8.09
C TRP A 157 0.86 5.94 7.37
N SER A 158 0.79 5.55 6.11
CA SER A 158 -0.44 5.68 5.33
C SER A 158 -1.60 4.88 5.93
N GLN A 159 -1.33 3.71 6.51
CA GLN A 159 -2.32 2.93 7.27
C GLN A 159 -2.83 3.68 8.50
N SER A 160 -1.96 4.42 9.19
CA SER A 160 -2.29 5.13 10.42
C SER A 160 -3.18 6.37 10.20
N VAL A 161 -3.13 6.96 9.01
CA VAL A 161 -3.93 8.14 8.63
C VAL A 161 -5.09 7.80 7.69
N ALA A 162 -5.21 6.53 7.30
CA ALA A 162 -6.25 6.07 6.40
C ALA A 162 -7.64 6.16 7.03
N LYS A 163 -8.61 6.59 6.23
CA LYS A 163 -10.02 6.68 6.61
C LYS A 163 -10.80 5.42 6.23
N LYS A 164 -10.49 4.84 5.07
CA LYS A 164 -11.13 3.61 4.57
C LYS A 164 -10.60 2.38 5.33
N ARG A 165 -11.46 1.40 5.63
CA ARG A 165 -11.06 0.15 6.32
C ARG A 165 -9.93 -0.55 5.57
N ARG A 166 -10.05 -0.69 4.26
CA ARG A 166 -9.00 -1.27 3.41
C ARG A 166 -7.66 -0.59 3.54
N GLU A 167 -7.65 0.72 3.47
CA GLU A 167 -6.43 1.50 3.53
C GLU A 167 -5.81 1.49 4.94
N ARG A 168 -6.60 1.34 6.00
CA ARG A 168 -6.08 1.09 7.36
C ARG A 168 -5.34 -0.25 7.46
N LYS A 169 -5.77 -1.24 6.69
CA LYS A 169 -5.14 -2.57 6.66
C LYS A 169 -3.92 -2.61 5.74
N HIS A 170 -4.01 -1.99 4.56
CA HIS A 170 -3.05 -2.17 3.48
C HIS A 170 -2.24 -0.92 3.13
N GLY A 171 -2.68 0.27 3.52
CA GLY A 171 -2.08 1.54 3.15
C GLY A 171 -2.93 2.29 2.12
N LEU A 172 -2.68 3.59 1.98
CA LEU A 172 -3.43 4.46 1.06
C LEU A 172 -3.22 4.04 -0.40
N SER A 173 -4.31 3.95 -1.17
CA SER A 173 -4.25 3.59 -2.59
C SER A 173 -3.32 4.52 -3.38
N ASP A 174 -3.39 5.82 -3.12
CA ASP A 174 -2.58 6.81 -3.83
C ASP A 174 -1.08 6.70 -3.49
N LEU A 175 -0.74 6.29 -2.26
CA LEU A 175 0.65 6.01 -1.91
C LEU A 175 1.18 4.80 -2.69
N HIS A 176 0.43 3.70 -2.73
CA HIS A 176 0.83 2.54 -3.52
C HIS A 176 1.00 2.87 -4.99
N TYR A 177 0.12 3.71 -5.54
CA TYR A 177 0.20 4.15 -6.92
C TYR A 177 1.49 4.94 -7.22
N VAL A 178 1.86 5.92 -6.38
CA VAL A 178 3.10 6.68 -6.63
C VAL A 178 4.36 5.82 -6.47
N ILE A 179 4.37 4.87 -5.53
CA ILE A 179 5.47 3.90 -5.38
C ILE A 179 5.57 3.01 -6.63
N ALA A 180 4.44 2.52 -7.13
CA ALA A 180 4.41 1.69 -8.33
C ALA A 180 4.95 2.45 -9.55
N LYS A 181 4.57 3.72 -9.74
CA LYS A 181 5.11 4.58 -10.81
C LYS A 181 6.62 4.74 -10.75
N ALA A 182 7.17 4.98 -9.55
CA ALA A 182 8.62 5.06 -9.38
C ALA A 182 9.31 3.74 -9.81
N TYR A 183 8.77 2.59 -9.40
CA TYR A 183 9.30 1.30 -9.86
C TYR A 183 9.18 1.09 -11.38
N ILE A 184 8.08 1.51 -12.01
CA ILE A 184 7.87 1.43 -13.46
C ILE A 184 8.92 2.25 -14.22
N ASN A 185 9.18 3.49 -13.79
CA ASN A 185 10.15 4.38 -14.43
C ASN A 185 11.58 3.77 -14.48
N HIS A 186 11.87 2.88 -13.53
CA HIS A 186 13.15 2.19 -13.42
C HIS A 186 13.11 0.74 -13.92
N GLY A 187 12.02 0.29 -14.55
CA GLY A 187 11.86 -1.05 -15.12
C GLY A 187 11.72 -2.17 -14.08
N ASN A 188 11.46 -1.84 -12.82
CA ASN A 188 11.30 -2.81 -11.75
C ASN A 188 9.84 -3.27 -11.64
N TYR A 189 9.37 -3.96 -12.67
CA TYR A 189 7.95 -4.27 -12.81
C TYR A 189 7.40 -5.25 -11.78
N ALA A 190 8.22 -6.17 -11.26
CA ALA A 190 7.78 -7.10 -10.22
C ALA A 190 7.32 -6.34 -8.96
N ASN A 191 8.12 -5.37 -8.51
CA ASN A 191 7.76 -4.53 -7.37
C ASN A 191 6.60 -3.58 -7.72
N ALA A 192 6.60 -2.99 -8.92
CA ALA A 192 5.50 -2.16 -9.37
C ALA A 192 4.16 -2.91 -9.33
N ARG A 193 4.10 -4.12 -9.91
CA ARG A 193 2.93 -5.00 -9.89
C ARG A 193 2.41 -5.23 -8.47
N ASN A 194 3.32 -5.51 -7.53
CA ASN A 194 2.96 -5.77 -6.15
C ASN A 194 2.29 -4.54 -5.50
N HIS A 195 2.77 -3.33 -5.77
CA HIS A 195 2.11 -2.11 -5.31
C HIS A 195 0.80 -1.84 -6.08
N MET A 196 0.73 -2.14 -7.38
CA MET A 196 -0.50 -1.94 -8.18
C MET A 196 -1.68 -2.79 -7.72
N LEU A 197 -1.45 -3.94 -7.07
CA LEU A 197 -2.52 -4.72 -6.42
C LEU A 197 -3.28 -3.92 -5.35
N PHE A 198 -2.65 -2.88 -4.78
CA PHE A 198 -3.22 -2.00 -3.77
C PHE A 198 -3.54 -0.60 -4.32
N ALA A 199 -3.11 -0.28 -5.54
CA ALA A 199 -3.47 0.96 -6.22
C ALA A 199 -4.82 0.78 -6.93
N ASP A 200 -5.81 1.62 -6.63
CA ASP A 200 -7.15 1.59 -7.24
C ASP A 200 -7.12 2.17 -8.67
N ARG A 201 -6.32 1.58 -9.54
CA ARG A 201 -6.03 2.00 -10.92
C ARG A 201 -6.02 0.79 -11.88
N PRO A 202 -7.16 0.09 -12.08
CA PRO A 202 -7.20 -1.17 -12.83
C PRO A 202 -6.75 -1.04 -14.29
N GLU A 203 -7.06 0.05 -14.98
CA GLU A 203 -6.70 0.28 -16.38
C GLU A 203 -5.19 0.51 -16.56
N GLU A 204 -4.59 1.28 -15.65
CA GLU A 204 -3.13 1.47 -15.63
C GLU A 204 -2.43 0.17 -15.22
N PHE A 205 -3.02 -0.59 -14.30
CA PHE A 205 -2.47 -1.89 -13.94
C PHE A 205 -2.48 -2.87 -15.11
N ALA A 206 -3.55 -2.90 -15.92
CA ALA A 206 -3.57 -3.67 -17.15
C ALA A 206 -2.42 -3.28 -18.09
N SER A 207 -2.16 -1.98 -18.23
CA SER A 207 -1.06 -1.46 -19.07
C SER A 207 0.32 -1.89 -18.55
N VAL A 208 0.51 -1.94 -17.23
CA VAL A 208 1.74 -2.45 -16.61
C VAL A 208 1.93 -3.94 -16.90
N LEU A 209 0.88 -4.76 -16.71
CA LEU A 209 0.94 -6.20 -16.96
C LEU A 209 1.20 -6.52 -18.43
N LYS A 210 0.64 -5.74 -19.36
CA LYS A 210 0.93 -5.86 -20.79
C LYS A 210 2.41 -5.62 -21.06
N ARG A 211 2.94 -4.49 -20.59
CA ARG A 211 4.36 -4.13 -20.75
C ARG A 211 5.29 -5.18 -20.14
N MET A 212 4.94 -5.72 -18.96
CA MET A 212 5.67 -6.84 -18.35
C MET A 212 5.76 -8.05 -19.27
N SER A 213 4.65 -8.42 -19.91
CA SER A 213 4.62 -9.58 -20.81
C SER A 213 5.40 -9.35 -22.11
N GLU A 214 5.38 -8.12 -22.63
CA GLU A 214 6.09 -7.74 -23.85
C GLU A 214 7.61 -7.73 -23.60
N GLU A 215 8.03 -7.19 -22.45
CA GLU A 215 9.44 -7.08 -22.08
C GLU A 215 10.03 -8.40 -21.54
N SER A 216 9.21 -9.34 -21.06
CA SER A 216 9.69 -10.65 -20.60
C SER A 216 10.06 -11.61 -21.74
N GLY A 217 9.71 -11.29 -22.99
CA GLY A 217 9.94 -12.15 -24.14
C GLY A 217 9.12 -13.45 -24.13
N CYS A 218 8.06 -13.49 -23.31
CA CYS A 218 7.17 -14.64 -23.16
C CYS A 218 6.33 -14.89 -24.41
N LYS A 219 5.88 -16.14 -24.61
CA LYS A 219 4.92 -16.45 -25.69
C LYS A 219 3.56 -15.81 -25.38
N THR A 220 2.76 -15.54 -26.41
CA THR A 220 1.39 -14.96 -26.27
C THR A 220 0.47 -15.79 -25.35
N SER A 221 0.65 -17.11 -25.26
CA SER A 221 -0.11 -17.95 -24.31
C SER A 221 0.32 -17.74 -22.85
N GLU A 222 1.57 -17.32 -22.60
CA GLU A 222 2.11 -17.04 -21.28
C GLU A 222 1.83 -15.59 -20.85
N SER A 223 1.57 -14.68 -21.80
CA SER A 223 1.22 -13.29 -21.47
C SER A 223 -0.08 -13.19 -20.67
N GLU A 224 -1.05 -14.08 -20.93
CA GLU A 224 -2.32 -14.13 -20.17
C GLU A 224 -2.11 -14.41 -18.68
N LEU A 225 -1.05 -15.13 -18.31
CA LEU A 225 -0.75 -15.48 -16.92
C LEU A 225 -0.51 -14.24 -16.05
N PHE A 226 0.08 -13.19 -16.61
CA PHE A 226 0.30 -11.93 -15.89
C PHE A 226 -1.02 -11.29 -15.46
N CYS A 227 -2.01 -11.27 -16.36
CA CYS A 227 -3.36 -10.80 -16.06
C CYS A 227 -4.08 -11.76 -15.11
N ALA A 228 -4.12 -13.05 -15.46
CA ALA A 228 -4.85 -14.05 -14.71
C ALA A 228 -4.44 -14.09 -13.24
N MET A 229 -3.13 -14.11 -12.95
CA MET A 229 -2.62 -14.10 -11.59
C MET A 229 -2.96 -12.85 -10.81
N SER A 230 -2.97 -11.70 -11.47
CA SER A 230 -3.34 -10.43 -10.83
C SER A 230 -4.83 -10.37 -10.52
N VAL A 231 -5.68 -10.89 -11.41
CA VAL A 231 -7.12 -11.01 -11.20
C VAL A 231 -7.43 -11.99 -10.05
N PHE A 232 -6.83 -13.18 -10.03
CA PHE A 232 -7.00 -14.13 -8.92
C PHE A 232 -6.62 -13.53 -7.57
N GLN A 233 -5.50 -12.80 -7.51
CA GLN A 233 -5.03 -12.14 -6.29
C GLN A 233 -6.01 -11.05 -5.83
N LEU A 234 -6.47 -10.19 -6.74
CA LEU A 234 -7.46 -9.17 -6.43
C LEU A 234 -8.80 -9.78 -5.97
N LEU A 235 -9.26 -10.88 -6.61
CA LEU A 235 -10.45 -11.61 -6.17
C LEU A 235 -10.26 -12.20 -4.77
N ALA A 236 -9.10 -12.77 -4.49
CA ALA A 236 -8.76 -13.29 -3.18
C ALA A 236 -8.51 -12.18 -2.12
N MET A 237 -8.46 -10.92 -2.55
CA MET A 237 -8.51 -9.72 -1.71
C MET A 237 -9.93 -9.12 -1.63
N HIS A 238 -10.97 -9.83 -2.11
CA HIS A 238 -12.37 -9.38 -2.17
C HIS A 238 -12.64 -8.16 -3.08
N ARG A 239 -11.80 -7.96 -4.12
CA ARG A 239 -11.85 -6.79 -5.01
C ARG A 239 -12.48 -7.08 -6.39
N VAL A 240 -13.72 -7.58 -6.41
CA VAL A 240 -14.38 -8.04 -7.66
C VAL A 240 -14.50 -6.95 -8.71
N GLN A 241 -14.88 -5.73 -8.34
CA GLN A 241 -15.05 -4.63 -9.29
C GLN A 241 -13.72 -4.21 -9.91
N THR A 242 -12.67 -4.09 -9.09
CA THR A 242 -11.33 -3.80 -9.58
C THR A 242 -10.82 -4.92 -10.50
N SER A 243 -10.99 -6.19 -10.11
CA SER A 243 -10.65 -7.36 -10.92
C SER A 243 -11.32 -7.35 -12.29
N SER A 244 -12.63 -7.07 -12.32
CA SER A 244 -13.41 -7.02 -13.55
C SER A 244 -12.94 -5.91 -14.49
N LYS A 245 -12.70 -4.70 -13.97
CA LYS A 245 -12.15 -3.58 -14.76
C LYS A 245 -10.75 -3.86 -15.29
N LEU A 246 -9.86 -4.42 -14.46
CA LEU A 246 -8.51 -4.82 -14.85
C LEU A 246 -8.56 -5.79 -16.02
N LEU A 247 -9.39 -6.83 -15.89
CA LEU A 247 -9.55 -7.87 -16.89
C LEU A 247 -10.08 -7.30 -18.20
N ALA A 248 -11.13 -6.46 -18.14
CA ALA A 248 -11.70 -5.81 -19.32
C ALA A 248 -10.69 -4.92 -20.05
N ALA A 249 -9.93 -4.11 -19.31
CA ALA A 249 -8.88 -3.26 -19.88
C ALA A 249 -7.76 -4.07 -20.53
N TYR A 250 -7.33 -5.16 -19.87
CA TYR A 250 -6.29 -6.04 -20.41
C TYR A 250 -6.76 -6.75 -21.69
N MET A 251 -7.96 -7.35 -21.69
CA MET A 251 -8.51 -8.04 -22.87
C MET A 251 -8.71 -7.11 -24.05
N SER A 252 -9.22 -5.89 -23.82
CA SER A 252 -9.37 -4.87 -24.88
C SER A 252 -8.05 -4.54 -25.57
N SER A 253 -6.95 -4.59 -24.81
CA SER A 253 -5.61 -4.35 -25.33
C SER A 253 -5.06 -5.53 -26.16
N LEU A 254 -5.56 -6.75 -25.96
CA LEU A 254 -5.20 -7.92 -26.76
C LEU A 254 -5.90 -7.86 -28.12
N ASP A 255 -7.20 -7.54 -28.14
CA ASP A 255 -8.00 -7.42 -29.37
C ASP A 255 -7.44 -6.37 -30.34
N THR A 256 -6.89 -5.28 -29.80
CA THR A 256 -6.24 -4.23 -30.61
C THR A 256 -4.95 -4.73 -31.29
N THR A 257 -4.26 -5.69 -30.67
CA THR A 257 -2.97 -6.20 -31.13
C THR A 257 -3.12 -7.44 -32.03
N ALA A 258 -4.20 -8.20 -31.86
CA ALA A 258 -4.50 -9.42 -32.60
C ALA A 258 -5.45 -9.16 -33.79
N GLN A 259 -4.89 -8.84 -34.96
CA GLN A 259 -5.63 -8.90 -36.24
C GLN A 259 -5.82 -10.35 -36.77
N SER A 260 -5.58 -11.38 -35.95
CA SER A 260 -5.74 -12.80 -36.32
C SER A 260 -6.67 -13.52 -35.36
N THR A 261 -7.79 -14.00 -35.89
CA THR A 261 -9.01 -14.45 -35.21
C THR A 261 -9.00 -15.90 -34.70
N ASP A 262 -7.98 -16.36 -33.96
CA ASP A 262 -8.00 -17.77 -33.50
C ASP A 262 -7.38 -18.07 -32.11
N SER A 263 -6.91 -17.06 -31.37
CA SER A 263 -6.45 -17.27 -29.99
C SER A 263 -7.62 -17.19 -29.01
N ARG A 264 -8.14 -18.35 -28.58
CA ARG A 264 -9.13 -18.42 -27.50
C ARG A 264 -8.44 -18.23 -26.14
N HIS A 265 -8.70 -17.09 -25.50
CA HIS A 265 -8.19 -16.74 -24.17
C HIS A 265 -9.04 -17.39 -23.06
N GLU A 266 -9.04 -18.73 -23.00
CA GLU A 266 -10.01 -19.48 -22.17
C GLU A 266 -9.88 -19.20 -20.67
N ILE A 267 -8.65 -18.99 -20.16
CA ILE A 267 -8.46 -18.64 -18.75
C ILE A 267 -8.98 -17.23 -18.44
N LEU A 268 -8.83 -16.27 -19.35
CA LEU A 268 -9.38 -14.93 -19.18
C LEU A 268 -10.91 -14.94 -19.28
N ASN A 269 -11.48 -15.76 -20.16
CA ASN A 269 -12.92 -15.99 -20.24
C ASN A 269 -13.48 -16.61 -18.95
N PHE A 270 -12.80 -17.62 -18.41
CA PHE A 270 -13.12 -18.18 -17.10
C PHE A 270 -13.17 -17.10 -16.02
N LEU A 271 -12.12 -16.28 -15.92
CA LEU A 271 -12.04 -15.22 -14.91
C LEU A 271 -13.14 -14.16 -15.06
N ARG A 272 -13.53 -13.83 -16.30
CA ARG A 272 -14.64 -12.91 -16.57
C ARG A 272 -15.96 -13.47 -16.05
N LEU A 273 -16.24 -14.75 -16.33
CA LEU A 273 -17.45 -15.43 -15.85
C LEU A 273 -17.40 -15.61 -14.32
N LEU A 274 -16.23 -15.91 -13.77
CA LEU A 274 -16.01 -15.98 -12.33
C LEU A 274 -16.35 -14.65 -11.65
N CYS A 275 -15.86 -13.52 -12.17
CA CYS A 275 -16.22 -12.19 -11.65
C CYS A 275 -17.73 -11.95 -11.67
N ASN A 276 -18.46 -12.43 -12.69
CA ASN A 276 -19.91 -12.33 -12.75
C ASN A 276 -20.58 -13.18 -11.66
N ALA A 277 -20.16 -14.43 -11.47
CA ALA A 277 -20.70 -15.31 -10.42
C ALA A 277 -20.51 -14.70 -9.02
N LEU A 278 -19.34 -14.13 -8.76
CA LEU A 278 -19.03 -13.45 -7.50
C LEU A 278 -19.85 -12.16 -7.32
N THR A 279 -20.05 -11.38 -8.39
CA THR A 279 -20.90 -10.18 -8.37
C THR A 279 -22.36 -10.51 -8.07
N LEU A 280 -22.84 -11.65 -8.57
CA LEU A 280 -24.21 -12.13 -8.33
C LEU A 280 -24.35 -12.87 -6.99
N HIS A 281 -23.23 -13.14 -6.29
CA HIS A 281 -23.19 -14.05 -5.14
C HIS A 281 -23.86 -15.41 -5.44
N ASP A 282 -23.70 -15.93 -6.66
CA ASP A 282 -24.30 -17.20 -7.10
C ASP A 282 -23.27 -18.34 -7.01
N GLU A 283 -23.37 -19.11 -5.93
CA GLU A 283 -22.49 -20.24 -5.64
C GLU A 283 -22.65 -21.39 -6.65
N ASN A 284 -23.87 -21.63 -7.15
CA ASN A 284 -24.11 -22.69 -8.13
C ASN A 284 -23.47 -22.34 -9.47
N LEU A 285 -23.57 -21.07 -9.87
CA LEU A 285 -22.91 -20.58 -11.07
C LEU A 285 -21.38 -20.63 -10.92
N PHE A 286 -20.85 -20.28 -9.74
CA PHE A 286 -19.42 -20.44 -9.44
C PHE A 286 -18.95 -21.88 -9.65
N ASP A 287 -19.62 -22.87 -9.05
CA ASP A 287 -19.26 -24.29 -9.19
C ASP A 287 -19.39 -24.79 -10.62
N HIS A 288 -20.46 -24.38 -11.30
CA HIS A 288 -20.67 -24.73 -12.69
C HIS A 288 -19.53 -24.23 -13.58
N ILE A 289 -19.14 -22.96 -13.42
CA ILE A 289 -18.04 -22.35 -14.20
C ILE A 289 -16.71 -23.07 -13.90
N VAL A 290 -16.39 -23.34 -12.63
CA VAL A 290 -15.18 -24.10 -12.24
C VAL A 290 -15.18 -25.49 -12.87
N GLY A 291 -16.33 -26.19 -12.86
CA GLY A 291 -16.48 -27.50 -13.48
C GLY A 291 -16.29 -27.49 -15.00
N VAL A 292 -16.88 -26.52 -15.69
CA VAL A 292 -16.79 -26.39 -17.16
C VAL A 292 -15.36 -26.06 -17.61
N TYR A 293 -14.65 -25.20 -16.88
CA TYR A 293 -13.30 -24.78 -17.23
C TYR A 293 -12.18 -25.65 -16.65
N ARG A 294 -12.52 -26.75 -15.94
CA ARG A 294 -11.57 -27.69 -15.36
C ARG A 294 -10.40 -28.08 -16.30
N PRO A 295 -10.61 -28.42 -17.59
CA PRO A 295 -9.52 -28.77 -18.49
C PRO A 295 -8.48 -27.65 -18.68
N HIS A 296 -8.91 -26.39 -18.57
CA HIS A 296 -8.02 -25.23 -18.65
C HIS A 296 -7.37 -24.92 -17.29
N LEU A 297 -8.10 -25.13 -16.19
CA LEU A 297 -7.58 -24.94 -14.83
C LEU A 297 -6.51 -25.98 -14.45
N ASP A 298 -6.65 -27.21 -14.92
CA ASP A 298 -5.68 -28.29 -14.70
C ASP A 298 -4.30 -27.99 -15.34
N SER A 299 -4.20 -26.98 -16.19
CA SER A 299 -2.93 -26.52 -16.77
C SER A 299 -1.99 -25.91 -15.74
N ASP A 300 -2.52 -25.30 -14.67
CA ASP A 300 -1.75 -24.80 -13.53
C ASP A 300 -2.49 -25.12 -12.22
N PRO A 301 -2.02 -26.13 -11.46
CA PRO A 301 -2.64 -26.52 -10.19
C PRO A 301 -2.74 -25.39 -9.15
N SER A 302 -1.94 -24.33 -9.26
CA SER A 302 -1.98 -23.19 -8.33
C SER A 302 -3.30 -22.41 -8.41
N TYR A 303 -4.05 -22.50 -9.52
CA TYR A 303 -5.35 -21.86 -9.66
C TYR A 303 -6.37 -22.39 -8.66
N TYR A 304 -6.34 -23.69 -8.35
CA TYR A 304 -7.28 -24.28 -7.40
C TYR A 304 -7.11 -23.73 -5.99
N SER A 305 -5.88 -23.44 -5.57
CA SER A 305 -5.63 -22.77 -4.29
C SER A 305 -6.31 -21.39 -4.22
N TYR A 306 -6.27 -20.61 -5.31
CA TYR A 306 -6.98 -19.34 -5.37
C TYR A 306 -8.50 -19.53 -5.41
N ILE A 307 -8.99 -20.50 -6.19
CA ILE A 307 -10.43 -20.79 -6.29
C ILE A 307 -11.00 -21.24 -4.94
N ASP A 308 -10.32 -22.13 -4.22
CA ASP A 308 -10.71 -22.58 -2.88
C ASP A 308 -10.76 -21.39 -1.92
N ARG A 309 -9.74 -20.52 -1.96
CA ARG A 309 -9.72 -19.31 -1.15
C ARG A 309 -10.87 -18.40 -1.52
N ILE A 310 -11.07 -18.06 -2.78
CA ILE A 310 -12.19 -17.23 -3.24
C ILE A 310 -13.54 -17.85 -2.82
N GLY A 311 -13.70 -19.17 -2.94
CA GLY A 311 -14.91 -19.87 -2.49
C GLY A 311 -15.16 -19.74 -0.98
N HIS A 312 -14.10 -19.82 -0.18
CA HIS A 312 -14.18 -19.54 1.26
C HIS A 312 -14.58 -18.09 1.54
N ILE A 313 -13.95 -17.15 0.83
CA ILE A 313 -14.16 -15.71 1.01
C ILE A 313 -15.60 -15.30 0.71
N PHE A 314 -16.15 -15.75 -0.41
CA PHE A 314 -17.46 -15.28 -0.90
C PHE A 314 -18.63 -16.15 -0.44
N PHE A 315 -18.39 -17.42 -0.11
CA PHE A 315 -19.45 -18.39 0.20
C PHE A 315 -19.23 -19.13 1.54
N GLY A 316 -18.20 -18.81 2.31
CA GLY A 316 -17.95 -19.42 3.62
C GLY A 316 -17.50 -20.89 3.57
N ARG A 317 -17.03 -21.37 2.41
CA ARG A 317 -16.57 -22.75 2.24
C ARG A 317 -15.40 -23.09 3.15
N PRO A 318 -15.28 -24.33 3.65
CA PRO A 318 -14.11 -24.73 4.44
C PRO A 318 -12.84 -24.71 3.56
N VAL A 319 -11.80 -24.00 4.00
CA VAL A 319 -10.51 -23.96 3.30
C VAL A 319 -9.78 -25.29 3.46
N SER A 320 -9.31 -25.87 2.36
CA SER A 320 -8.36 -26.98 2.41
C SER A 320 -6.98 -26.46 2.85
N ARG A 321 -6.64 -26.62 4.14
CA ARG A 321 -5.37 -26.15 4.77
C ARG A 321 -4.08 -26.73 4.14
N LYS A 322 -4.19 -27.61 3.15
CA LYS A 322 -3.02 -28.30 2.57
C LYS A 322 -2.20 -27.43 1.61
N ASN A 323 -2.77 -26.39 1.00
CA ASN A 323 -2.11 -25.53 0.01
C ASN A 323 -2.61 -24.08 0.11
N ASP A 324 -2.25 -23.36 1.17
CA ASP A 324 -2.59 -21.93 1.31
C ASP A 324 -1.73 -21.07 0.35
N PRO A 325 -2.31 -20.45 -0.70
CA PRO A 325 -1.55 -19.60 -1.61
C PRO A 325 -1.08 -18.30 -0.93
N PHE A 326 -1.72 -17.90 0.18
CA PHE A 326 -1.34 -16.75 0.98
C PHE A 326 -0.22 -17.06 1.98
N GLY A 327 0.06 -18.32 2.28
CA GLY A 327 1.24 -18.74 3.05
C GLY A 327 2.53 -18.83 2.21
N GLY A 328 2.42 -18.73 0.88
CA GLY A 328 3.52 -18.88 -0.07
C GLY A 328 4.08 -17.56 -0.61
N LEU A 329 4.31 -17.50 -1.93
CA LEU A 329 4.89 -16.34 -2.62
C LEU A 329 4.05 -15.06 -2.44
N PHE A 330 2.71 -15.18 -2.44
CA PHE A 330 1.83 -14.04 -2.19
C PHE A 330 1.95 -13.51 -0.77
N GLY A 331 2.02 -14.40 0.23
CA GLY A 331 2.29 -14.03 1.63
C GLY A 331 3.61 -13.31 1.81
N ASN A 332 4.67 -13.77 1.14
CA ASN A 332 5.96 -13.12 1.17
C ASN A 332 5.93 -11.72 0.54
N ILE A 333 5.16 -11.54 -0.54
CA ILE A 333 4.94 -10.22 -1.16
C ILE A 333 4.17 -9.30 -0.19
N LEU A 334 3.09 -9.81 0.40
CA LEU A 334 2.26 -9.05 1.34
C LEU A 334 3.08 -8.63 2.57
N LYS A 335 3.90 -9.55 3.09
CA LYS A 335 4.85 -9.31 4.19
C LYS A 335 5.94 -8.31 3.79
N GLY A 336 6.43 -8.36 2.55
CA GLY A 336 7.44 -7.43 2.04
C GLY A 336 6.91 -6.00 1.86
N VAL A 337 5.67 -5.85 1.40
CA VAL A 337 5.03 -4.55 1.15
C VAL A 337 4.43 -3.95 2.43
N LEU A 338 3.79 -4.77 3.28
CA LEU A 338 3.03 -4.32 4.46
C LEU A 338 3.79 -4.48 5.79
N GLY A 339 4.92 -5.20 5.79
CA GLY A 339 5.67 -5.58 6.99
C GLY A 339 5.08 -6.81 7.70
N GLU A 340 5.74 -7.28 8.77
CA GLU A 340 5.26 -8.42 9.55
C GLU A 340 4.03 -8.04 10.39
N ARG A 341 2.85 -8.57 10.04
CA ARG A 341 1.69 -8.65 10.93
C ARG A 341 1.19 -10.10 10.96
N LYS A 342 0.73 -10.56 12.14
CA LYS A 342 -0.05 -11.79 12.23
C LYS A 342 -1.44 -11.47 11.68
N GLU A 343 -1.81 -12.11 10.59
CA GLU A 343 -3.17 -12.02 10.06
C GLU A 343 -4.06 -12.90 10.93
N GLU A 344 -4.99 -12.30 11.68
CA GLU A 344 -6.08 -13.06 12.30
C GLU A 344 -7.07 -13.43 11.19
N GLU A 345 -7.30 -14.73 11.00
CA GLU A 345 -8.05 -15.32 9.87
C GLU A 345 -9.52 -14.86 9.81
N ASP A 346 -10.05 -14.27 10.88
CA ASP A 346 -11.48 -14.05 11.10
C ASP A 346 -11.96 -12.62 10.78
N ASP A 347 -11.06 -11.70 10.42
CA ASP A 347 -11.37 -10.26 10.27
C ASP A 347 -11.53 -9.80 8.80
N ILE A 348 -11.67 -10.77 7.89
CA ILE A 348 -11.26 -10.58 6.49
C ILE A 348 -12.37 -10.00 5.58
N PHE A 349 -13.67 -10.11 5.88
CA PHE A 349 -14.71 -9.78 4.87
C PHE A 349 -15.84 -8.88 5.34
N SER A 350 -15.57 -7.57 5.29
CA SER A 350 -16.56 -6.48 5.21
C SER A 350 -15.97 -5.27 4.46
N ASP A 351 -15.14 -5.51 3.45
CA ASP A 351 -14.31 -4.48 2.80
C ASP A 351 -14.33 -4.66 1.28
N SER A 352 -15.54 -4.93 0.77
CA SER A 352 -15.78 -5.15 -0.65
C SER A 352 -15.78 -3.84 -1.42
N ASP A 353 -15.31 -3.88 -2.67
CA ASP A 353 -15.56 -2.78 -3.60
C ASP A 353 -17.07 -2.64 -3.97
N PHE A 354 -17.98 -3.43 -3.38
CA PHE A 354 -19.44 -3.24 -3.47
C PHE A 354 -19.95 -2.19 -2.48
N GLU A 355 -19.15 -1.77 -1.50
CA GLU A 355 -19.51 -0.65 -0.62
C GLU A 355 -19.36 0.67 -1.41
N PRO A 356 -20.42 1.47 -1.58
CA PRO A 356 -20.28 2.79 -2.18
C PRO A 356 -19.42 3.66 -1.27
N ASN A 357 -18.62 4.58 -1.84
CA ASN A 357 -17.91 5.62 -1.09
C ASN A 357 -18.88 6.33 -0.13
N ALA A 358 -18.97 5.88 1.11
CA ALA A 358 -19.69 6.58 2.15
C ALA A 358 -18.89 7.84 2.48
N THR A 359 -19.22 8.94 1.79
CA THR A 359 -18.96 10.28 2.29
C THR A 359 -19.52 10.35 3.71
N GLY A 360 -18.68 10.72 4.66
CA GLY A 360 -18.90 10.50 6.09
C GLY A 360 -20.26 10.93 6.61
N GLY A 361 -20.77 10.12 7.54
CA GLY A 361 -21.97 10.44 8.31
C GLY A 361 -22.67 9.18 8.81
N ALA A 362 -22.13 8.59 9.89
CA ALA A 362 -22.85 7.90 10.96
C ALA A 362 -21.84 7.05 11.73
N ARG A 363 -21.41 7.54 12.89
CA ARG A 363 -21.04 6.62 13.97
C ARG A 363 -22.31 5.83 14.29
N SER A 364 -22.25 4.51 14.27
CA SER A 364 -23.27 3.67 14.91
C SER A 364 -23.21 3.97 16.40
N GLU A 365 -24.20 4.74 16.89
CA GLU A 365 -24.51 4.88 18.30
C GLU A 365 -25.09 3.56 18.81
N GLU A 366 -24.25 2.59 19.15
CA GLU A 366 -24.70 1.36 19.83
C GLU A 366 -23.89 0.99 21.09
N ASP A 367 -22.93 1.83 21.53
CA ASP A 367 -22.16 1.61 22.77
C ASP A 367 -22.32 2.75 23.79
N ALA A 368 -23.56 3.20 24.05
CA ALA A 368 -23.82 4.22 25.08
C ALA A 368 -25.18 4.04 25.80
N TYR A 369 -25.32 2.93 26.52
CA TYR A 369 -26.16 2.82 27.72
C TYR A 369 -25.24 2.12 28.74
N GLU A 370 -24.86 2.68 29.89
CA GLU A 370 -25.68 3.20 30.97
C GLU A 370 -25.01 4.43 31.63
N THR A 371 -25.71 5.56 31.71
CA THR A 371 -25.41 6.62 32.66
C THR A 371 -26.26 6.46 33.90
N ALA A 372 -25.61 6.70 35.03
CA ALA A 372 -26.11 6.67 36.38
C ALA A 372 -27.10 7.81 36.70
N GLU A 373 -27.71 7.65 37.89
CA GLU A 373 -28.26 8.69 38.78
C GLU A 373 -29.66 9.24 38.47
N GLU A 374 -30.67 8.63 39.10
CA GLU A 374 -31.89 9.32 39.50
C GLU A 374 -31.62 10.15 40.77
N SER A 375 -31.86 11.45 40.68
CA SER A 375 -31.99 12.36 41.81
C SER A 375 -33.46 12.69 42.08
N ASP A 376 -33.77 12.74 43.38
CA ASP A 376 -34.80 13.54 44.07
C ASP A 376 -35.97 12.77 44.68
N ILE A 377 -35.96 12.69 46.01
CA ILE A 377 -37.02 13.22 46.91
C ILE A 377 -36.41 13.34 48.32
N ALA A 378 -36.51 14.53 48.91
CA ALA A 378 -36.29 14.81 50.33
C ALA A 378 -37.64 14.82 51.08
N ASP A 379 -37.73 14.25 52.29
CA ASP A 379 -37.65 14.98 53.57
C ASP A 379 -38.07 14.11 54.81
N THR A 380 -37.11 13.94 55.75
CA THR A 380 -37.11 13.78 57.25
C THR A 380 -38.26 13.11 58.10
N PRO A 381 -38.07 12.84 59.44
CA PRO A 381 -36.96 12.23 60.21
C PRO A 381 -37.41 11.27 61.38
N GLN A 382 -36.43 10.78 62.18
CA GLN A 382 -36.47 10.07 63.50
C GLN A 382 -36.26 8.54 63.43
N LYS A 383 -35.49 7.83 64.28
CA LYS A 383 -34.84 8.08 65.59
C LYS A 383 -33.91 6.89 65.94
N GLU A 384 -32.92 7.17 66.80
CA GLU A 384 -32.29 6.28 67.82
C GLU A 384 -31.18 5.26 67.43
N THR A 385 -30.08 5.38 68.16
CA THR A 385 -28.78 4.67 68.24
C THR A 385 -28.85 3.45 69.21
N PRO A 386 -27.74 2.76 69.64
CA PRO A 386 -26.41 2.43 69.07
C PRO A 386 -25.96 0.95 69.33
N LYS A 387 -24.67 0.66 69.05
CA LYS A 387 -23.77 -0.42 69.59
C LYS A 387 -23.72 -1.70 68.73
N ARG A 388 -22.55 -2.31 68.43
CA ARG A 388 -21.40 -2.59 69.31
C ARG A 388 -20.15 -2.97 68.49
N LEU A 389 -19.00 -2.60 69.04
CA LEU A 389 -17.64 -3.08 68.74
C LEU A 389 -17.48 -4.58 69.02
N ALA A 390 -16.52 -5.21 68.32
CA ALA A 390 -15.50 -6.17 68.81
C ALA A 390 -15.11 -7.12 67.63
N VAL A 391 -13.87 -7.11 67.10
CA VAL A 391 -12.57 -7.57 67.65
C VAL A 391 -12.16 -8.87 66.93
N ASP A 392 -11.03 -8.74 66.24
CA ASP A 392 -9.87 -9.63 66.14
C ASP A 392 -9.91 -11.05 65.53
N ASN A 393 -8.76 -11.27 64.87
CA ASN A 393 -7.95 -12.49 64.78
C ASN A 393 -8.24 -13.45 63.63
N PHE A 394 -7.29 -13.53 62.68
CA PHE A 394 -6.12 -14.45 62.64
C PHE A 394 -6.57 -15.84 62.19
N ASP A 395 -6.15 -16.27 61.01
CA ASP A 395 -5.12 -17.30 60.91
C ASP A 395 -4.81 -17.64 59.44
N ASP A 396 -3.58 -18.09 59.27
CA ASP A 396 -2.89 -18.55 58.09
C ASP A 396 -3.60 -19.71 57.36
N LEU A 397 -3.31 -19.89 56.06
CA LEU A 397 -2.47 -21.00 55.56
C LEU A 397 -2.60 -21.16 54.03
N ASP A 398 -1.41 -21.36 53.44
CA ASP A 398 -1.03 -21.87 52.11
C ASP A 398 -1.27 -21.03 50.84
#